data_AF-A0A2V8TCU2-F1
#
_entry.id   AF-A0A2V8TCU2-F1
#
_cell.length_a   1.000
_cell.length_b   1.000
_cell.length_c   1.000
_cell.angle_alpha   90.00
_cell.angle_beta   90.00
_cell.angle_gamma   90.00
#
_symmetry.space_group_name_H-M   'P 1'
#
loop_
_entity.id
_entity.type
_entity.pdbx_description
1 polymer ?
#
loop_
_entity_poly.entity_id
_entity_poly.type
_entity_poly.pdbx_seq_one_letter_code
_entity_poly.pdbx_strand_id
1 'polypeptide(L)'
;YGRIEYVAAAYNAGPGRVVEWRASLPLQIDEWAEAIPFKETRGYVQGVVRNTLQYRRLYDEQGRFRPEVGTRAPRRDINAATSAEPQNANTRPRRVSNEEEE
;
A
#
# COMPACT_ATOMS: atom_id res chain seq x y z
N TYR A 1 -19.28 -6.52 18.22
CA TYR A 1 -19.38 -5.90 16.87
C TYR A 1 -19.18 -6.89 15.72
N GLY A 2 -18.33 -7.93 15.81
CA GLY A 2 -18.28 -9.03 14.82
C GLY A 2 -17.67 -8.70 13.45
N ARG A 3 -17.44 -7.42 13.15
CA ARG A 3 -16.77 -6.90 11.94
C ARG A 3 -15.80 -5.79 12.31
N ILE A 4 -14.67 -5.70 11.62
CA ILE A 4 -13.60 -4.74 11.96
C ILE A 4 -14.02 -3.30 11.68
N GLU A 5 -14.87 -3.08 10.67
CA GLU A 5 -15.40 -1.78 10.28
C GLU A 5 -16.24 -1.17 11.40
N TYR A 6 -17.13 -1.97 12.00
CA TYR A 6 -17.94 -1.55 13.14
C TYR A 6 -17.08 -1.29 14.39
N VAL A 7 -16.04 -2.08 14.62
CA VAL A 7 -15.09 -1.86 15.72
C VAL A 7 -14.33 -0.54 15.51
N ALA A 8 -13.79 -0.33 14.31
CA ALA A 8 -13.05 0.88 13.96
C ALA A 8 -13.93 2.14 14.05
N ALA A 9 -15.16 2.06 13.54
CA ALA A 9 -16.14 3.14 13.65
C ALA A 9 -16.51 3.41 15.12
N ALA A 10 -16.73 2.38 15.93
CA ALA A 10 -17.06 2.54 17.35
C ALA A 10 -15.90 3.13 18.14
N TYR A 11 -14.67 2.79 17.77
CA TYR A 11 -13.46 3.35 18.38
C TYR A 11 -13.32 4.85 18.09
N ASN A 12 -13.54 5.26 16.83
CA ASN A 12 -13.36 6.67 16.43
C ASN A 12 -14.58 7.56 16.72
N ALA A 13 -15.80 7.07 16.49
CA ALA A 13 -17.04 7.85 16.60
C ALA A 13 -17.91 7.46 17.81
N GLY A 14 -17.50 6.46 18.60
CA GLY A 14 -18.24 5.96 19.75
C GLY A 14 -19.25 4.86 19.41
N PRO A 15 -19.49 3.92 20.34
CA PRO A 15 -20.33 2.75 20.11
C PRO A 15 -21.81 3.08 19.86
N GLY A 16 -22.35 4.12 20.50
CA GLY A 16 -23.76 4.53 20.34
C GLY A 16 -24.11 4.89 18.90
N ARG A 17 -23.23 5.62 18.21
CA ARG A 17 -23.42 5.99 16.80
C ARG A 17 -23.43 4.78 15.87
N VAL A 18 -22.58 3.78 16.14
CA VAL A 18 -22.56 2.54 15.36
C VAL A 18 -23.86 1.76 15.49
N VAL A 19 -24.51 1.80 16.65
CA VAL A 19 -25.85 1.19 16.82
C VAL A 19 -26.87 1.87 15.90
N GLU A 20 -26.90 3.20 15.90
CA GLU A 20 -27.80 3.98 15.03
C GLU A 20 -27.50 3.73 13.54
N TRP A 21 -26.23 3.80 13.14
CA TRP A 21 -25.81 3.63 11.75
C TRP A 21 -26.02 2.21 11.22
N ARG A 22 -25.96 1.18 12.07
CA ARG A 22 -26.30 -0.18 11.66
C ARG A 22 -27.79 -0.36 11.37
N ALA A 23 -28.64 0.49 11.94
CA ALA A 23 -30.07 0.47 11.68
C ALA A 23 -30.47 1.36 10.48
N SER A 24 -29.70 2.42 10.18
CA SER A 24 -30.09 3.44 9.20
C SER A 24 -29.28 3.47 7.90
N LEU A 25 -28.04 2.95 7.89
CA LEU A 25 -27.18 2.92 6.70
C LEU A 25 -27.36 1.59 5.93
N PRO A 26 -26.89 1.50 4.67
CA PRO A 26 -26.97 0.29 3.87
C PRO A 26 -26.41 -0.97 4.57
N LEU A 27 -26.97 -2.14 4.24
CA LEU A 27 -26.55 -3.41 4.85
C LEU A 27 -25.21 -3.93 4.31
N GLN A 28 -24.88 -3.61 3.05
CA GLN A 28 -23.61 -3.99 2.45
C GLN A 28 -22.48 -3.23 3.11
N ILE A 29 -21.43 -3.91 3.57
CA ILE A 29 -20.44 -3.31 4.46
C ILE A 29 -19.60 -2.22 3.79
N ASP A 30 -19.31 -2.38 2.49
CA ASP A 30 -18.56 -1.39 1.73
C ASP A 30 -19.38 -0.11 1.54
N GLU A 31 -20.65 -0.25 1.18
CA GLU A 31 -21.60 0.86 1.09
C GLU A 31 -21.86 1.51 2.46
N TRP A 32 -21.97 0.69 3.51
CA TRP A 32 -22.13 1.14 4.90
C TRP A 32 -20.98 2.04 5.33
N ALA A 33 -19.74 1.63 5.04
CA ALA A 33 -18.55 2.40 5.38
C ALA A 33 -18.52 3.74 4.61
N GLU A 34 -18.85 3.74 3.32
CA GLU A 34 -18.94 4.98 2.52
C GLU A 34 -20.07 5.91 2.98
N ALA A 35 -21.15 5.36 3.52
CA ALA A 35 -22.30 6.12 3.99
C ALA A 35 -22.11 6.75 5.39
N ILE A 36 -21.00 6.45 6.10
CA ILE A 36 -20.71 7.04 7.42
C ILE A 36 -20.73 8.58 7.31
N PRO A 37 -21.55 9.32 8.09
CA PRO A 37 -21.72 10.77 7.94
C PRO A 37 -20.46 11.58 8.23
N PHE A 38 -19.60 11.08 9.12
CA PHE A 38 -18.38 11.76 9.51
C PHE A 38 -17.25 11.38 8.55
N LYS A 39 -16.79 12.35 7.77
CA LYS A 39 -15.69 12.17 6.80
C LYS A 39 -14.42 11.60 7.46
N GLU A 40 -14.09 12.09 8.66
CA GLU A 40 -12.94 11.58 9.42
C GLU A 40 -13.11 10.10 9.76
N THR A 41 -14.27 9.71 10.30
CA THR A 41 -14.57 8.32 10.67
C THR A 41 -14.57 7.40 9.45
N ARG A 42 -15.11 7.84 8.31
CA ARG A 42 -15.04 7.09 7.05
C ARG A 42 -13.60 6.81 6.64
N GLY A 43 -12.76 7.85 6.61
CA GLY A 43 -11.34 7.71 6.29
C GLY A 43 -10.60 6.82 7.29
N TYR A 44 -10.95 6.91 8.58
CA TYR A 44 -10.39 6.07 9.63
C TYR A 44 -10.73 4.59 9.41
N VAL A 45 -12.00 4.26 9.18
CA VAL A 45 -12.46 2.88 8.92
C VAL A 45 -11.75 2.28 7.69
N GLN A 46 -11.75 3.00 6.56
CA GLN A 46 -11.04 2.57 5.35
C GLN A 46 -9.54 2.35 5.61
N GLY A 47 -8.91 3.25 6.38
CA GLY A 47 -7.51 3.14 6.77
C GLY A 47 -7.23 1.90 7.61
N VAL A 48 -8.06 1.60 8.61
CA VAL A 48 -7.94 0.40 9.45
C VAL A 48 -8.11 -0.87 8.63
N VAL A 49 -9.12 -0.96 7.76
CA VAL A 49 -9.34 -2.13 6.89
C VAL A 49 -8.13 -2.36 5.98
N ARG A 50 -7.67 -1.32 5.27
CA ARG A 50 -6.48 -1.39 4.41
C ARG A 50 -5.26 -1.87 5.18
N ASN A 51 -4.99 -1.23 6.32
CA ASN A 51 -3.79 -1.54 7.10
C ASN A 51 -3.86 -2.95 7.69
N THR A 52 -5.04 -3.42 8.10
CA THR A 52 -5.23 -4.80 8.58
C THR A 52 -4.80 -5.83 7.54
N LEU A 53 -5.15 -5.61 6.27
CA LEU A 53 -4.70 -6.48 5.18
C LEU A 53 -3.19 -6.38 4.96
N GLN A 54 -2.58 -5.19 5.10
CA GLN A 54 -1.13 -5.06 5.00
C GLN A 54 -0.43 -5.79 6.15
N TYR A 55 -0.86 -5.62 7.40
CA TYR A 55 -0.27 -6.30 8.55
C TYR A 55 -0.40 -7.82 8.44
N ARG A 56 -1.51 -8.35 7.92
CA ARG A 56 -1.65 -9.79 7.64
C ARG A 56 -0.65 -10.31 6.59
N ARG A 57 -0.20 -9.46 5.67
CA ARG A 57 0.86 -9.80 4.70
C ARG A 57 2.24 -9.73 5.32
N LEU A 58 2.46 -8.77 6.22
CA LEU A 58 3.77 -8.53 6.85
C LEU A 58 4.07 -9.51 7.98
N TYR A 59 3.05 -10.03 8.66
CA TYR A 59 3.18 -10.86 9.85
C TYR A 59 2.61 -12.27 9.64
N ASP A 60 3.15 -13.24 10.37
CA ASP A 60 2.61 -14.59 10.45
C ASP A 60 1.47 -14.70 11.48
N GLU A 61 0.89 -15.88 11.64
CA GLU A 61 -0.22 -16.14 12.57
C GLU A 61 0.19 -15.98 14.04
N GLN A 62 1.49 -16.07 14.34
CA GLN A 62 2.06 -15.87 15.68
C GLN A 62 2.42 -14.40 15.93
N GLY A 63 2.13 -13.49 14.98
CA GLY A 63 2.43 -12.08 15.10
C GLY A 63 3.92 -11.75 14.92
N ARG A 64 4.71 -12.65 14.32
CA ARG A 64 6.12 -12.40 13.99
C ARG A 64 6.21 -11.80 12.60
N PHE A 65 7.12 -10.83 12.43
CA PHE A 65 7.38 -10.26 11.13
C PHE A 65 7.98 -11.32 10.20
N ARG A 66 7.43 -11.46 9.00
CA ARG A 66 7.84 -12.50 8.04
C ARG A 66 9.23 -12.20 7.49
N PRO A 67 10.16 -13.18 7.51
CA PRO A 67 11.53 -12.96 7.05
C PRO A 67 11.62 -12.69 5.55
N GLU A 68 10.62 -13.06 4.74
CA GLU A 68 10.64 -12.87 3.29
C GLU A 68 10.29 -11.44 2.87
N VAL A 69 9.69 -10.64 3.75
CA VAL A 69 9.25 -9.28 3.43
C VAL A 69 10.47 -8.41 3.11
N GLY A 70 10.50 -7.86 1.89
CA GLY A 70 11.59 -7.00 1.42
C GLY A 70 12.86 -7.72 0.98
N THR A 71 12.94 -9.05 1.12
CA THR A 71 14.14 -9.84 0.73
C THR A 71 14.24 -10.07 -0.78
N ARG A 72 13.11 -10.10 -1.49
CA ARG A 72 13.11 -10.08 -2.95
C ARG A 72 13.17 -8.64 -3.43
N ALA A 73 14.40 -8.14 -3.63
CA ALA A 73 14.59 -7.00 -4.52
C ALA A 73 13.93 -7.33 -5.86
N PRO A 74 13.13 -6.44 -6.47
CA PRO A 74 12.64 -6.65 -7.82
C PRO A 74 13.88 -6.69 -8.71
N ARG A 75 14.34 -7.89 -9.03
CA ARG A 75 15.43 -8.10 -9.97
C ARG A 75 14.90 -7.61 -11.31
N ARG A 76 15.25 -6.37 -11.65
CA ARG A 76 15.10 -5.83 -12.99
C ARG A 76 16.10 -6.57 -13.86
N ASP A 77 15.73 -7.76 -14.30
CA ASP A 77 16.39 -8.44 -15.42
C ASP A 77 16.02 -7.70 -16.72
N ILE A 78 16.35 -6.41 -16.81
CA ILE A 78 16.19 -5.59 -18.01
C ILE A 78 17.22 -6.03 -19.09
N ASN A 79 18.24 -6.80 -18.70
CA ASN A 79 19.37 -7.14 -19.57
C ASN A 79 19.33 -8.56 -20.18
N ALA A 80 18.29 -9.37 -19.91
CA ALA A 80 18.21 -10.73 -20.49
C ALA A 80 17.65 -10.77 -21.94
N ALA A 81 17.15 -9.65 -22.47
CA ALA A 81 16.60 -9.56 -23.83
C ALA A 81 17.45 -8.71 -24.81
N THR A 82 18.71 -8.41 -24.47
CA THR A 82 19.64 -7.70 -25.37
C THR A 82 20.91 -8.53 -25.58
N SER A 83 20.72 -9.72 -26.15
CA SER A 83 21.79 -10.48 -26.82
C SER A 83 21.34 -10.81 -28.24
N ALA A 84 20.86 -9.79 -28.94
CA ALA A 84 20.78 -9.77 -30.39
C ALA A 84 21.33 -8.41 -30.82
N GLU A 85 22.54 -8.44 -31.33
CA GLU A 85 23.30 -7.33 -31.88
C GLU A 85 22.52 -6.67 -33.04
N PRO A 86 22.52 -5.34 -33.13
CA PRO A 86 22.64 -4.71 -34.44
C PRO A 86 23.90 -3.84 -34.46
N GLN A 87 24.76 -4.17 -35.41
CA GLN A 87 25.77 -3.28 -35.96
C GLN A 87 25.08 -1.96 -36.36
N ASN A 88 25.54 -0.81 -35.85
CA ASN A 88 25.82 0.37 -36.67
C ASN A 88 26.35 1.57 -35.85
N ALA A 89 27.38 2.18 -36.41
CA ALA A 89 28.17 3.28 -35.91
C ALA A 89 27.40 4.59 -35.80
N ASN A 90 27.54 5.30 -34.67
CA ASN A 90 28.03 6.68 -34.59
C ASN A 90 27.84 7.25 -33.19
N THR A 91 28.93 7.37 -32.42
CA THR A 91 29.06 8.45 -31.42
C THR A 91 30.55 8.72 -31.22
N ARG A 92 31.00 9.93 -31.61
CA ARG A 92 32.37 10.41 -31.42
C ARG A 92 32.68 10.59 -29.92
N PRO A 93 33.84 10.18 -29.41
CA PRO A 93 34.17 10.43 -28.01
C PRO A 93 34.49 11.91 -27.81
N ARG A 94 33.79 12.54 -26.85
CA ARG A 94 34.10 13.88 -26.36
C ARG A 94 35.40 13.80 -25.55
N ARG A 95 36.47 14.40 -26.07
CA ARG A 95 37.75 14.56 -25.35
C ARG A 95 37.51 15.51 -24.18
N VAL A 96 37.68 15.03 -22.95
CA VAL A 96 37.75 15.88 -21.74
C VAL A 96 39.23 16.18 -21.53
N SER A 97 39.61 17.44 -21.74
CA SER A 97 40.90 17.97 -21.35
C SER A 97 40.86 18.20 -19.84
N ASN A 98 41.65 17.46 -19.07
CA ASN A 98 41.98 17.80 -17.68
C ASN A 98 43.38 18.38 -17.68
N GLU A 99 43.49 19.71 -17.67
CA GLU A 99 44.69 20.44 -17.26
C GLU A 99 44.19 21.63 -16.45
N GLU A 100 44.42 21.59 -15.13
CA GLU A 100 44.56 22.75 -14.23
C GLU A 100 44.96 22.19 -12.85
N GLU A 101 46.24 21.82 -12.72
CA GLU A 101 47.00 21.88 -11.46
C GLU A 101 48.15 22.88 -11.69
N GLU A 102 47.95 24.13 -11.25
CA GLU A 102 48.87 25.01 -10.48
C GLU A 102 48.32 26.44 -10.37
#